data_AF-A0A8B4BRR7-F1
#
_entry.id   AF-A0A8B4BRR7-F1
#
_cell.length_a   1.000
_cell.length_b   1.000
_cell.length_c   1.000
_cell.angle_alpha   90.00
_cell.angle_beta   90.00
_cell.angle_gamma   90.00
#
_symmetry.space_group_name_H-M   'P 1'
#
loop_
_entity.id
_entity.type
_entity.pdbx_description
1 polymer ?
#
loop_
_entity_poly.entity_id
_entity_poly.type
_entity_poly.pdbx_seq_one_letter_code
_entity_poly.pdbx_strand_id
1 'polypeptide(L)' 'MRKTHKKTFSDLVAENKQELLRDRDALMRIEERLDRKHEMKLAE' A
#
# COMPACT_ATOMS: atom_id res chain seq x y z
N MET A 1 7.27 -30.92 -21.52
CA MET A 1 6.03 -30.36 -20.95
C MET A 1 6.27 -28.89 -20.60
N ARG A 2 5.63 -27.95 -21.30
CA ARG A 2 5.75 -26.52 -21.00
C ARG A 2 5.01 -26.27 -19.68
N LYS A 3 5.74 -26.16 -18.57
CA LYS A 3 5.16 -25.87 -17.25
C LYS A 3 4.47 -24.52 -17.35
N THR A 4 3.14 -24.54 -17.36
CA THR A 4 2.32 -23.36 -17.19
C THR A 4 2.54 -22.88 -15.77
N HIS A 5 3.43 -21.90 -15.58
CA HIS A 5 3.58 -21.20 -14.31
C HIS A 5 2.33 -20.35 -14.07
N LYS A 6 1.24 -21.01 -13.67
CA LYS A 6 0.06 -20.32 -13.15
C LYS A 6 0.38 -19.93 -11.71
N LYS A 7 0.34 -18.62 -11.44
CA LYS A 7 0.41 -18.08 -10.09
C LYS A 7 -0.75 -18.66 -9.27
N THR A 8 -0.46 -19.09 -8.06
CA THR A 8 -1.51 -19.51 -7.13
C THR A 8 -2.27 -18.27 -6.64
N PHE A 9 -3.45 -18.48 -6.04
CA PHE A 9 -4.16 -17.40 -5.38
C PHE A 9 -3.31 -16.72 -4.30
N SER A 10 -2.52 -17.50 -3.54
CA SER A 10 -1.61 -16.96 -2.53
C SER A 10 -0.54 -16.05 -3.14
N ASP A 11 0.01 -16.43 -4.30
CA ASP A 11 1.00 -15.62 -5.00
C ASP A 11 0.39 -14.30 -5.47
N LEU A 12 -0.82 -14.33 -6.03
CA LEU A 12 -1.54 -13.13 -6.45
C LEU A 12 -1.86 -12.21 -5.27
N VAL A 13 -2.26 -12.76 -4.13
CA VAL A 13 -2.50 -11.98 -2.91
C VAL A 13 -1.20 -11.33 -2.40
N ALA A 14 -0.08 -12.05 -2.45
CA ALA A 14 1.21 -11.51 -2.06
C ALA A 14 1.66 -10.37 -2.99
N GLU A 15 1.47 -10.53 -4.30
CA GLU A 15 1.75 -9.49 -5.30
C GLU A 15 0.90 -8.24 -5.07
N ASN A 16 -0.43 -8.39 -4.92
CA ASN A 16 -1.32 -7.27 -4.66
C ASN A 16 -0.92 -6.50 -3.39
N LYS A 17 -0.51 -7.20 -2.32
CA LYS A 17 -0.02 -6.54 -1.10
C LYS A 17 1.24 -5.70 -1.36
N GLN A 18 2.18 -6.22 -2.15
CA GLN A 18 3.39 -5.49 -2.53
C GLN A 18 3.08 -4.29 -3.41
N GLU A 19 2.12 -4.41 -4.33
CA GLU A 19 1.67 -3.30 -5.18
C GLU A 19 1.02 -2.19 -4.35
N LEU A 20 0.13 -2.52 -3.42
CA LEU A 20 -0.48 -1.54 -2.51
C LEU A 20 0.56 -0.78 -1.68
N LEU A 21 1.63 -1.44 -1.25
CA LEU A 21 2.72 -0.79 -0.50
C LEU A 21 3.63 0.09 -1.37
N ARG A 22 3.58 -0.05 -2.70
CA ARG A 22 4.37 0.74 -3.65
C ARG A 22 3.59 1.92 -4.22
N ASP A 23 2.29 2.00 -3.92
CA ASP A 23 1.44 3.13 -4.31
C ASP A 23 1.85 4.38 -3.53
N ARG A 24 2.68 5.20 -4.17
CA ARG A 24 3.18 6.47 -3.60
C ARG A 24 2.07 7.47 -3.37
N ASP A 25 1.03 7.50 -4.21
CA ASP A 25 -0.06 8.45 -4.07
C ASP A 25 -0.90 8.12 -2.84
N ALA A 26 -1.15 6.83 -2.60
CA ALA A 26 -1.81 6.37 -1.38
C ALA A 26 -0.97 6.68 -0.12
N LEU A 27 0.35 6.49 -0.17
CA LEU A 27 1.26 6.82 0.93
C LEU A 27 1.24 8.33 1.24
N MET A 28 1.36 9.20 0.24
CA MET A 28 1.32 10.66 0.44
C MET A 28 0.00 11.11 1.08
N ARG A 29 -1.14 10.56 0.66
CA ARG A 29 -2.44 10.87 1.29
C ARG A 29 -2.50 10.46 2.76
N ILE A 30 -1.83 9.36 3.13
CA ILE A 30 -1.73 8.92 4.52
C ILE A 30 -0.86 9.91 5.31
N GLU A 31 0.30 10.29 4.78
CA GLU A 31 1.21 11.27 5.38
C GLU A 31 0.51 12.61 5.60
N GLU A 32 -0.12 13.19 4.58
CA GLU A 32 -0.88 14.45 4.71
C GLU A 32 -1.94 14.39 5.81
N ARG A 33 -2.65 13.25 5.93
CA ARG A 33 -3.67 13.08 6.97
C ARG A 33 -3.07 13.00 8.37
N LEU A 34 -1.90 12.37 8.50
CA LEU A 34 -1.17 12.30 9.77
C LEU A 34 -0.66 13.69 10.16
N ASP A 35 -0.05 14.41 9.23
CA ASP A 35 0.47 15.76 9.45
C ASP A 35 -0.63 16.71 9.91
N ARG A 36 -1.77 16.77 9.20
CA ARG A 36 -2.93 17.57 9.62
C ARG A 36 -3.41 17.21 11.03
N LYS A 37 -3.43 15.92 11.38
CA LYS A 37 -3.81 15.49 12.73
C LYS A 37 -2.82 15.97 13.79
N HIS A 38 -1.53 15.98 13.48
CA HIS A 38 -0.50 16.49 14.38
C HIS A 38 -0.56 18.02 14.51
N GLU A 39 -0.75 18.74 13.41
CA GLU A 39 -0.97 20.19 13.42
C GLU A 39 -2.15 20.58 14.30
N MET A 40 -3.28 19.89 14.18
CA MET A 40 -4.45 20.13 15.02
C MET A 40 -4.17 19.92 16.51
N LYS A 41 -3.37 18.91 16.86
CA LYS A 41 -2.98 18.65 18.27
C LYS A 41 -2.02 19.68 18.82
N LEU A 42 -1.17 20.27 17.98
CA LEU A 42 -0.22 21.30 18.40
C LEU A 42 -0.87 22.68 18.52
N ALA A 43 -1.99 22.90 17.82
CA ALA A 43 -2.77 24.13 17.87
C ALA A 43 -3.77 24.21 19.04
N GLU A 44 -3.93 23.11 19.80
CA GLU A 44 -4.75 22.99 21.01
C GLU A 44 -3.90 23.20 22.28
#